data_AF-A0A953HTG2-F1
#
_entry.id   AF-A0A953HTG2-F1
#
_cell.length_a   1.000
_cell.length_b   1.000
_cell.length_c   1.000
_cell.angle_alpha   90.00
_cell.angle_beta   90.00
_cell.angle_gamma   90.00
#
_symmetry.space_group_name_H-M   'P 1'
#
loop_
_entity.id
_entity.type
_entity.pdbx_description
1 polymer ?
#
loop_
_entity_poly.entity_id
_entity_poly.type
_entity_poly.pdbx_seq_one_letter_code
_entity_poly.pdbx_strand_id
1 'polypeptide(L)' 'MLVNRKVRDTSFRRQVCRAYDDTCAITGLRIINGGGRSEVQAAHIWPVEHGGPDTVRNGLALSGTVHWLFDRHLNLPDR' A
#
# COMPACT_ATOMS: atom_id res chain seq x y z
N MET A 1 2.72 -11.19 -20.27
CA MET A 1 3.14 -11.71 -18.94
C MET A 1 2.20 -11.21 -17.84
N LEU A 2 1.00 -11.78 -17.71
CA LEU A 2 0.00 -11.34 -16.71
C LEU A 2 0.17 -12.02 -15.35
N VAL A 3 0.78 -13.22 -15.32
CA VAL A 3 1.00 -14.03 -14.11
C VAL A 3 1.93 -13.35 -13.10
N ASN A 4 2.79 -12.42 -13.54
CA ASN A 4 3.79 -11.77 -12.68
C ASN A 4 3.25 -10.57 -11.89
N ARG A 5 2.28 -9.80 -12.42
CA ARG A 5 1.81 -8.57 -11.76
C ARG A 5 1.07 -8.86 -10.46
N LYS A 6 0.12 -9.81 -10.47
CA LYS A 6 -0.69 -10.15 -9.29
C LYS A 6 0.12 -10.76 -8.14
N VAL A 7 1.15 -11.55 -8.47
CA VAL A 7 2.06 -12.16 -7.48
C VAL A 7 2.99 -11.09 -6.87
N ARG A 8 3.57 -10.21 -7.70
CA ARG A 8 4.40 -9.08 -7.22
C ARG A 8 3.61 -8.16 -6.30
N ASP A 9 2.39 -7.82 -6.69
CA ASP A 9 1.50 -6.97 -5.92
C ASP A 9 1.17 -7.57 -4.54
N THR A 10 0.93 -8.89 -4.49
CA THR A 10 0.70 -9.60 -3.22
C THR A 10 1.94 -9.60 -2.32
N SER A 11 3.14 -9.79 -2.89
CA SER A 11 4.41 -9.79 -2.16
C SER A 11 4.75 -8.41 -1.63
N PHE A 12 4.65 -7.38 -2.48
CA PHE A 12 4.83 -5.97 -2.14
C PHE A 12 3.93 -5.60 -0.96
N ARG A 13 2.63 -5.85 -1.09
CA ARG A 13 1.66 -5.54 -0.03
C ARG A 13 2.05 -6.19 1.30
N ARG A 14 2.39 -7.48 1.29
CA ARG A 14 2.78 -8.20 2.51
C ARG A 14 4.04 -7.61 3.14
N GLN A 15 5.04 -7.25 2.35
CA GLN A 15 6.29 -6.68 2.86
C GLN A 15 6.08 -5.29 3.46
N VAL A 16 5.29 -4.43 2.80
CA VAL A 16 4.95 -3.10 3.30
C VAL A 16 4.15 -3.17 4.59
N CYS A 17 3.05 -3.92 4.64
CA CYS A 17 2.24 -4.04 5.87
C CYS A 17 3.10 -4.50 7.07
N ARG A 18 3.99 -5.48 6.86
CA ARG A 18 4.91 -5.96 7.91
C ARG A 18 5.93 -4.93 8.35
N ALA A 19 6.48 -4.14 7.42
CA ALA A 19 7.47 -3.12 7.74
C ALA A 19 6.91 -2.00 8.64
N TYR A 20 5.59 -1.79 8.61
CA TYR A 20 4.87 -0.84 9.45
C TYR A 20 4.18 -1.50 10.66
N ASP A 21 4.49 -2.77 10.98
CA ASP A 21 3.80 -3.55 12.02
C ASP A 21 2.27 -3.47 11.92
N ASP A 22 1.75 -3.60 10.70
CA ASP A 22 0.32 -3.56 10.38
C ASP A 22 -0.38 -2.27 10.86
N THR A 23 0.37 -1.18 11.01
CA THR A 23 -0.08 0.12 11.52
C THR A 23 -0.12 1.15 10.40
N CYS A 24 -1.19 1.95 10.35
CA CYS A 24 -1.31 3.03 9.38
C CYS A 24 -0.24 4.10 9.64
N ALA A 25 0.55 4.42 8.60
CA ALA A 25 1.65 5.38 8.65
C ALA A 25 1.19 6.82 8.96
N ILE A 26 -0.08 7.14 8.67
CA ILE A 26 -0.63 8.49 8.85
C ILE A 26 -1.41 8.61 10.16
N THR A 27 -2.28 7.64 10.48
CA THR A 27 -3.19 7.75 11.64
C THR A 27 -2.67 7.02 12.88
N GLY A 28 -1.67 6.14 12.75
CA GLY A 28 -1.23 5.25 13.82
C GLY A 28 -2.24 4.15 14.17
N LEU A 29 -3.34 4.01 13.41
CA LEU A 29 -4.35 2.99 13.66
C LEU A 29 -3.84 1.60 13.27
N ARG A 30 -4.01 0.64 14.17
CA ARG A 30 -3.68 -0.77 13.96
C ARG A 30 -4.91 -1.64 14.21
N ILE A 31 -5.50 -2.18 13.15
CA ILE A 31 -6.67 -3.06 13.22
C ILE A 31 -6.32 -4.40 12.59
N ILE A 32 -6.42 -5.45 13.38
CA ILE A 32 -6.27 -6.83 12.96
C ILE A 32 -7.59 -7.56 13.19
N ASN A 33 -8.12 -8.22 12.16
CA ASN A 33 -9.36 -8.98 12.31
C ASN A 33 -9.14 -10.30 13.06
N GLY A 34 -10.23 -11.01 13.40
CA GLY A 34 -10.16 -12.28 14.14
C GLY A 34 -9.38 -13.41 13.43
N GLY A 35 -9.07 -13.26 12.14
CA GLY A 35 -8.24 -14.19 11.36
C GLY A 35 -6.79 -13.73 11.15
N GLY A 36 -6.33 -12.70 11.88
CA GLY A 36 -4.96 -12.19 11.79
C GLY A 36 -4.67 -11.38 10.53
N ARG A 37 -5.68 -10.97 9.76
CA ARG A 37 -5.48 -10.08 8.60
C ARG A 37 -5.53 -8.63 9.05
N SER A 38 -4.51 -7.89 8.64
CA SER A 38 -4.48 -6.44 8.83
C SER A 38 -5.48 -5.72 7.92
N GLU A 39 -6.06 -4.65 8.45
CA GLU A 39 -6.91 -3.71 7.73
C GLU A 39 -6.09 -2.84 6.76
N VAL A 40 -4.84 -2.53 7.10
CA VAL A 40 -4.03 -1.60 6.29
C VAL A 40 -3.67 -2.20 4.93
N GLN A 41 -3.59 -1.32 3.95
CA GLN A 41 -3.26 -1.60 2.57
C GLN A 41 -1.93 -0.95 2.22
N ALA A 42 -1.21 -1.51 1.26
CA ALA A 42 0.02 -0.92 0.76
C ALA A 42 -0.31 0.03 -0.39
N ALA A 43 0.16 1.27 -0.29
CA ALA A 43 0.12 2.27 -1.34
C ALA A 43 1.54 2.52 -1.88
N HIS A 44 1.66 2.80 -3.18
CA HIS A 44 2.93 3.20 -3.79
C HIS A 44 3.12 4.72 -3.70
N ILE A 45 4.29 5.17 -3.23
CA ILE A 45 4.64 6.60 -3.20
C ILE A 45 4.84 7.11 -4.62
N TRP A 46 5.65 6.41 -5.41
CA TRP A 46 5.76 6.58 -6.85
C TRP A 46 4.85 5.55 -7.54
N PRO A 47 3.80 5.99 -8.28
CA PRO A 47 2.91 5.08 -8.98
C PRO A 47 3.63 4.09 -9.90
N VAL A 48 3.18 2.83 -9.88
CA VAL A 48 3.70 1.78 -10.77
C VAL A 48 3.50 2.12 -12.25
N GLU A 49 2.40 2.80 -12.60
CA GLU A 49 2.13 3.25 -13.97
C GLU A 49 3.16 4.27 -14.48
N HIS A 50 3.80 5.00 -13.56
CA HIS A 50 4.87 5.95 -13.85
C HIS A 50 6.28 5.33 -13.65
N GLY A 51 6.40 4.01 -13.47
CA GLY A 51 7.68 3.32 -13.31
C GLY A 51 8.13 3.09 -11.87
N GLY A 52 7.26 3.37 -10.88
CA GLY A 52 7.58 3.14 -9.47
C GLY A 52 7.87 1.67 -9.13
N PRO A 53 8.94 1.38 -8.36
CA PRO A 53 9.33 0.00 -8.06
C PRO A 53 8.51 -0.62 -6.92
N ASP A 54 8.31 -1.94 -6.96
CA ASP A 54 7.68 -2.73 -5.89
C ASP A 54 8.68 -3.00 -4.74
N THR A 55 9.04 -1.95 -4.00
CA THR A 55 9.96 -2.05 -2.84
C THR A 55 9.36 -1.43 -1.60
N VAL A 56 9.72 -1.92 -0.41
CA VAL A 56 9.23 -1.36 0.88
C VAL A 56 9.50 0.15 0.99
N ARG A 57 10.64 0.62 0.46
CA ARG A 57 10.98 2.07 0.44
C ARG A 57 10.03 2.91 -0.40
N ASN A 58 9.36 2.31 -1.39
CA ASN A 58 8.33 2.96 -2.20
C ASN A 58 6.91 2.68 -1.67
N GLY A 59 6.79 2.11 -0.47
CA GLY A 59 5.51 1.66 0.09
C GLY A 59 5.12 2.38 1.36
N LEU A 60 3.83 2.69 1.49
CA LEU A 60 3.18 3.16 2.70
C LEU A 60 2.10 2.16 3.12
N ALA A 61 2.03 1.84 4.42
CA ALA A 61 0.88 1.12 4.98
C ALA A 61 -0.20 2.14 5.39
N LEU A 62 -1.37 2.11 4.76
CA LEU A 62 -2.46 3.08 4.97
C LEU A 62 -3.76 2.35 5.33
N SER A 63 -4.55 2.90 6.25
CA SER A 63 -5.92 2.43 6.44
C SER A 63 -6.74 2.66 5.17
N GLY A 64 -7.82 1.90 4.96
CA GLY A 64 -8.60 1.97 3.73
C GLY A 64 -9.10 3.38 3.39
N THR A 65 -9.52 4.15 4.40
CA THR A 65 -9.95 5.55 4.23
C THR A 65 -8.80 6.45 3.78
N VAL A 66 -7.63 6.31 4.41
CA VAL A 66 -6.46 7.14 4.09
C VAL A 66 -5.89 6.75 2.74
N HIS A 67 -5.89 5.46 2.40
CA HIS A 67 -5.47 4.98 1.09
C HIS A 67 -6.34 5.57 -0.01
N TRP A 68 -7.66 5.57 0.16
CA TRP A 68 -8.59 6.19 -0.78
C TRP A 68 -8.34 7.69 -0.95
N LEU A 69 -8.07 8.43 0.13
CA LEU A 69 -7.71 9.84 0.06
C LEU A 69 -6.39 10.05 -0.70
N PHE A 70 -5.38 9.22 -0.40
CA PHE A 70 -4.06 9.29 -1.01
C PHE A 70 -4.12 9.15 -2.53
N ASP A 71 -4.81 8.13 -3.04
CA ASP A 71 -4.96 7.88 -4.47
C ASP A 71 -5.62 9.05 -5.22
N ARG A 72 -6.56 9.76 -4.57
CA ARG A 72 -7.25 10.91 -5.19
C ARG A 72 -6.40 12.17 -5.28
N HIS A 73 -5.35 12.30 -4.46
CA HIS A 73 -4.43 13.43 -4.53
C HIS A 73 -3.21 13.13 -5.40
N LEU A 74 -2.79 11.86 -5.47
CA LEU A 74 -1.67 11.42 -6.28
C LEU A 74 -2.03 11.28 -7.77
N ASN A 75 -3.26 10.85 -8.10
CA ASN A 75 -3.71 10.59 -9.48
C ASN A 75 -4.43 11.80 -10.12
N LEU A 76 -4.14 13.03 -9.68
CA LEU A 76 -4.70 14.22 -10.36
C LEU A 76 -3.90 14.48 -11.65
N PRO A 77 -4.58 14.63 -12.80
CA PRO A 77 -3.95 14.63 -14.13
C PRO A 77 -3.09 15.85 -14.47
N ASP A 78 -2.83 16.78 -13.54
CA ASP A 78 -2.13 18.04 -13.81
C ASP A 78 -1.11 18.43 -12.71
N ARG A 79 -0.26 17.49 -12.28
CA ARG A 79 0.98 17.82 -11.54
C ARG A 79 2.19 17.09 -12.08
#